data_AF-A0A660V133-F1
#
_entry.id   AF-A0A660V133-F1
#
_cell.length_a   1.000
_cell.length_b   1.000
_cell.length_c   1.000
_cell.angle_alpha   90.00
_cell.angle_beta   90.00
_cell.angle_gamma   90.00
#
_symmetry.space_group_name_H-M   'P 1'
#
loop_
_entity.id
_entity.type
_entity.pdbx_description
1 polymer ?
#
loop_
_entity_poly.entity_id
_entity_poly.type
_entity_poly.pdbx_seq_one_letter_code
_entity_poly.pdbx_strand_id
1 'polypeptide(L)'
;MSLADKNRLRVGLVLVGVMWVIVLLAVEMTTVAHTRRLDTRISLASAEQIRCKWGSRAGVETAIAVLKDDIATNSSDSFDDIWANNPADFNDVPLDGCSFTVEVTDEAG
;
A
#
# COMPACT_ATOMS: atom_id res chain seq x y z
N MET A 1 15.01 -66.16 -5.89
CA MET A 1 15.01 -64.79 -5.35
C MET A 1 14.31 -64.82 -4.00
N SER A 2 15.03 -64.53 -2.91
CA SER A 2 14.55 -64.71 -1.53
C SER A 2 13.42 -63.72 -1.19
N LEU A 3 12.47 -64.13 -0.34
CA LEU A 3 11.39 -63.28 0.17
C LEU A 3 11.93 -61.99 0.84
N ALA A 4 13.12 -62.06 1.44
CA ALA A 4 13.78 -60.92 2.08
C ALA A 4 14.21 -59.84 1.06
N ASP A 5 14.69 -60.23 -0.13
CA ASP A 5 15.09 -59.30 -1.18
C ASP A 5 13.88 -58.57 -1.78
N LYS A 6 12.76 -59.30 -1.93
CA LYS A 6 11.51 -58.74 -2.44
C LYS A 6 10.93 -57.68 -1.50
N ASN A 7 11.08 -57.85 -0.18
CA ASN A 7 10.66 -56.86 0.81
C ASN A 7 11.59 -55.63 0.84
N ARG A 8 12.90 -55.81 0.72
CA ARG A 8 13.85 -54.67 0.61
C ARG A 8 13.58 -53.81 -0.62
N LEU A 9 13.31 -54.42 -1.76
CA LEU A 9 12.95 -53.71 -2.99
C LEU A 9 11.64 -52.94 -2.85
N ARG A 10 10.63 -53.51 -2.18
CA ARG A 10 9.36 -52.81 -1.90
C ARG A 10 9.54 -51.61 -0.97
N VAL A 11 10.31 -51.77 0.10
CA VAL A 11 10.61 -50.67 1.04
C VAL A 11 11.39 -49.55 0.35
N GLY A 12 12.40 -49.90 -0.48
CA GLY A 12 13.14 -48.91 -1.27
C GLY A 12 12.24 -48.16 -2.25
N LEU A 13 11.33 -48.86 -2.93
CA LEU A 13 10.40 -48.25 -3.87
C LEU A 13 9.39 -47.32 -3.18
N VAL A 14 8.90 -47.68 -1.99
CA VAL A 14 8.06 -46.81 -1.16
C VAL A 14 8.82 -45.57 -0.71
N LEU A 15 10.08 -45.70 -0.29
CA LEU A 15 10.93 -44.57 0.09
C LEU A 15 11.13 -43.59 -1.06
N VAL A 16 11.39 -44.09 -2.26
CA VAL A 16 11.53 -43.26 -3.47
C VAL A 16 10.21 -42.55 -3.78
N GLY A 17 9.08 -43.24 -3.66
CA GLY A 17 7.75 -42.65 -3.86
C GLY A 17 7.47 -41.51 -2.88
N VAL A 18 7.71 -41.73 -1.58
CA VAL A 18 7.54 -40.71 -0.54
C VAL A 18 8.48 -39.53 -0.79
N MET A 19 9.74 -39.79 -1.16
CA MET A 19 10.69 -38.72 -1.46
C MET A 19 10.21 -37.86 -2.64
N TRP A 20 9.67 -38.48 -3.69
CA TRP A 20 9.09 -37.74 -4.82
C TRP A 20 7.88 -36.91 -4.43
N VAL A 21 6.99 -37.43 -3.57
CA VAL A 21 5.84 -36.67 -3.06
C VAL A 21 6.32 -35.44 -2.27
N ILE A 22 7.34 -35.58 -1.42
CA ILE A 22 7.90 -34.46 -0.66
C ILE A 22 8.51 -33.41 -1.61
N VAL A 23 9.24 -33.84 -2.64
CA VAL A 23 9.80 -32.94 -3.64
C VAL A 23 8.71 -32.17 -4.38
N LEU A 24 7.64 -32.85 -4.81
CA LEU A 24 6.50 -32.20 -5.48
C LEU A 24 5.83 -31.17 -4.58
N LEU A 25 5.55 -31.54 -3.32
CA LEU A 25 4.97 -30.62 -2.33
C LEU A 25 5.86 -29.41 -2.07
N ALA A 26 7.19 -29.60 -2.01
CA ALA A 26 8.14 -28.51 -1.83
C ALA A 26 8.15 -27.55 -3.04
N VAL A 27 8.09 -28.08 -4.26
CA VAL A 27 8.01 -27.27 -5.48
C VAL A 27 6.71 -26.46 -5.51
N GLU A 28 5.56 -27.07 -5.20
CA GLU A 28 4.30 -26.35 -5.11
C GLU A 28 4.35 -25.24 -4.05
N MET A 29 4.84 -25.53 -2.84
CA MET A 29 4.93 -24.53 -1.76
C MET A 29 5.81 -23.34 -2.12
N THR A 30 6.96 -23.57 -2.78
CA THR A 30 7.87 -22.48 -3.16
C THR A 30 7.23 -21.52 -4.16
N THR A 31 6.51 -22.05 -5.16
CA THR A 31 5.79 -21.21 -6.12
C THR A 31 4.68 -20.39 -5.46
N VAL A 32 3.89 -21.01 -4.57
CA VAL A 32 2.84 -20.32 -3.82
C VAL A 32 3.41 -19.23 -2.92
N ALA A 33 4.51 -19.50 -2.21
CA ALA A 33 5.16 -18.54 -1.33
C ALA A 33 5.67 -17.31 -2.12
N HIS A 34 6.26 -17.54 -3.30
CA HIS A 34 6.70 -16.46 -4.18
C HIS A 34 5.53 -15.61 -4.70
N THR A 35 4.46 -16.26 -5.19
CA THR A 35 3.29 -15.56 -5.71
C THR A 35 2.59 -14.74 -4.63
N ARG A 36 2.40 -15.30 -3.42
CA ARG A 36 1.79 -14.58 -2.30
C ARG A 36 2.58 -13.33 -1.91
N ARG A 37 3.91 -13.42 -1.88
CA ARG A 37 4.76 -12.28 -1.51
C ARG A 37 4.67 -11.14 -2.53
N LEU A 38 4.49 -11.47 -3.81
CA LEU A 38 4.28 -10.48 -4.86
C LEU A 38 2.88 -9.85 -4.77
N ASP A 39 1.86 -10.68 -4.63
CA ASP A 39 0.46 -10.24 -4.57
C ASP A 39 0.19 -9.30 -3.39
N THR A 40 0.74 -9.61 -2.21
CA THR A 40 0.62 -8.72 -1.03
C THR A 40 1.26 -7.35 -1.27
N ARG A 41 2.43 -7.30 -1.94
CA ARG A 41 3.09 -6.03 -2.23
C ARG A 41 2.31 -5.20 -3.25
N ILE A 42 1.75 -5.85 -4.27
CA ILE A 42 0.94 -5.17 -5.29
C ILE A 42 -0.35 -4.64 -4.67
N SER A 43 -1.01 -5.43 -3.84
CA SER A 43 -2.24 -5.01 -3.16
C SER A 43 -2.00 -3.88 -2.16
N LEU A 44 -0.87 -3.87 -1.45
CA LEU A 44 -0.51 -2.79 -0.55
C LEU A 44 -0.25 -1.48 -1.32
N ALA A 45 0.54 -1.56 -2.38
CA ALA A 45 0.88 -0.38 -3.20
C ALA A 45 -0.37 0.24 -3.85
N SER A 46 -1.31 -0.58 -4.34
CA SER A 46 -2.56 -0.07 -4.91
C SER A 46 -3.46 0.58 -3.85
N ALA A 47 -3.54 0.00 -2.65
CA ALA A 47 -4.27 0.59 -1.53
C ALA A 47 -3.64 1.93 -1.10
N GLU A 48 -2.32 2.01 -1.00
CA GLU A 48 -1.60 3.25 -0.70
C GLU A 48 -1.83 4.32 -1.78
N GLN A 49 -1.80 3.94 -3.06
CA GLN A 49 -2.06 4.89 -4.15
C GLN A 49 -3.47 5.48 -4.08
N ILE A 50 -4.47 4.66 -3.78
CA ILE A 50 -5.85 5.13 -3.58
C ILE A 50 -5.91 6.07 -2.38
N ARG A 51 -5.26 5.71 -1.27
CA ARG A 51 -5.22 6.55 -0.06
C ARG A 51 -4.54 7.89 -0.31
N CYS A 52 -3.41 7.93 -0.99
CA CYS A 52 -2.74 9.18 -1.38
C CYS A 52 -3.63 10.03 -2.28
N LYS A 53 -4.32 9.42 -3.25
CA LYS A 53 -5.26 10.14 -4.12
C LYS A 53 -6.40 10.80 -3.34
N TRP A 54 -6.99 10.09 -2.39
CA TRP A 54 -8.04 10.65 -1.53
C TRP A 54 -7.47 11.69 -0.56
N GLY A 55 -6.26 11.49 -0.05
CA GLY A 55 -5.56 12.49 0.78
C GLY A 55 -5.31 13.79 0.02
N SER A 56 -4.82 13.72 -1.21
CA SER A 56 -4.66 14.91 -2.06
C SER A 56 -5.99 15.60 -2.33
N ARG A 57 -7.07 14.84 -2.56
CA ARG A 57 -8.40 15.40 -2.76
C ARG A 57 -8.92 16.10 -1.51
N ALA A 58 -8.73 15.50 -0.33
CA ALA A 58 -9.08 16.11 0.95
C ALA A 58 -8.31 17.43 1.14
N GLY A 59 -7.01 17.46 0.84
CA GLY A 59 -6.21 18.69 0.90
C GLY A 59 -6.73 19.80 -0.02
N VAL A 60 -7.11 19.46 -1.26
CA VAL A 60 -7.73 20.43 -2.19
C VAL A 60 -9.07 20.95 -1.66
N GLU A 61 -9.92 20.07 -1.13
CA GLU A 61 -11.21 20.47 -0.57
C GLU A 61 -11.05 21.35 0.68
N THR A 62 -10.05 21.07 1.53
CA THR A 62 -9.66 21.93 2.67
C THR A 62 -9.19 23.30 2.19
N ALA A 63 -8.31 23.36 1.19
CA ALA A 63 -7.84 24.63 0.61
C ALA A 63 -8.99 25.48 0.08
N ILE A 64 -9.92 24.87 -0.65
CA ILE A 64 -11.11 25.53 -1.17
C ILE A 64 -12.01 26.03 -0.03
N ALA A 65 -12.14 25.26 1.06
CA ALA A 65 -12.94 25.68 2.21
C ALA A 65 -12.33 26.91 2.90
N VAL A 66 -11.00 26.92 3.10
CA VAL A 66 -10.27 28.05 3.68
C VAL A 66 -10.40 29.30 2.80
N LEU A 67 -10.21 29.17 1.48
CA LEU A 67 -10.36 30.29 0.53
C LEU A 67 -11.79 30.85 0.51
N LYS A 68 -12.81 29.98 0.64
CA LYS A 68 -14.20 30.43 0.70
C LYS A 68 -14.52 31.20 1.98
N ASP A 69 -13.96 30.77 3.11
CA ASP A 69 -14.14 31.44 4.39
C ASP A 69 -13.45 32.81 4.40
N ASP A 70 -12.29 32.90 3.77
CA ASP A 70 -11.55 34.14 3.61
C ASP A 70 -12.28 35.16 2.74
N ILE A 71 -12.80 34.77 1.56
CA ILE A 71 -13.64 35.64 0.70
C ILE A 71 -14.88 36.16 1.44
N ALA A 72 -15.41 35.40 2.40
CA ALA A 72 -16.58 35.83 3.19
C ALA A 72 -16.22 36.89 4.25
N THR A 73 -14.96 36.93 4.68
CA THR A 73 -14.48 37.74 5.81
C THR A 73 -13.68 38.96 5.34
N ASN A 74 -12.90 38.80 4.28
CA ASN A 74 -11.99 39.79 3.72
C ASN A 74 -12.36 40.14 2.27
N SER A 75 -12.15 41.38 1.88
CA SER A 75 -12.46 41.90 0.54
C SER A 75 -11.21 42.18 -0.31
N SER A 76 -10.02 41.90 0.22
CA SER A 76 -8.74 42.06 -0.46
C SER A 76 -7.82 40.89 -0.11
N ASP A 77 -7.14 40.36 -1.13
CA ASP A 77 -6.18 39.27 -0.94
C ASP A 77 -4.80 39.83 -0.54
N SER A 78 -4.21 39.27 0.52
CA SER A 78 -2.90 39.61 1.05
C SER A 78 -2.18 38.36 1.57
N PHE A 79 -0.84 38.39 1.58
CA PHE A 79 -0.02 37.31 2.17
C PHE A 79 -0.19 37.16 3.69
N ASP A 80 -0.87 38.11 4.35
CA ASP A 80 -1.19 38.05 5.78
C ASP A 80 -2.51 37.31 6.07
N ASP A 81 -3.23 36.88 5.03
CA ASP A 81 -4.52 36.20 5.15
C ASP A 81 -4.37 34.73 5.56
N ILE A 82 -5.47 34.18 6.05
CA ILE A 82 -5.55 32.81 6.59
C ILE A 82 -5.20 31.77 5.52
N TRP A 83 -5.49 32.04 4.25
CA TRP A 83 -5.13 31.14 3.15
C TRP A 83 -3.61 31.07 2.91
N ALA A 84 -2.86 32.13 3.22
CA ALA A 84 -1.42 32.22 2.98
C ALA A 84 -0.59 31.73 4.18
N ASN A 85 -1.09 31.91 5.41
CA ASN A 85 -0.30 31.67 6.62
C ASN A 85 -1.05 30.86 7.69
N ASN A 86 -1.55 29.67 7.32
CA ASN A 86 -2.21 28.74 8.23
C ASN A 86 -1.52 27.36 8.26
N PRO A 87 -0.43 27.20 9.03
CA PRO A 87 0.27 25.94 9.14
C PRO A 87 -0.52 24.85 9.88
N ALA A 88 -1.56 25.20 10.65
CA ALA A 88 -2.34 24.23 11.42
C ALA A 88 -3.26 23.39 10.52
N ASP A 89 -3.84 23.98 9.49
CA ASP A 89 -4.78 23.32 8.58
C ASP A 89 -4.12 22.86 7.27
N PHE A 90 -2.87 23.25 7.02
CA PHE A 90 -2.17 22.93 5.78
C PHE A 90 -0.91 22.11 5.92
N ASN A 91 -0.30 22.00 7.10
CA ASN A 91 0.95 21.25 7.26
C ASN A 91 0.74 19.94 8.03
N ASP A 92 1.15 18.82 7.43
CA ASP A 92 1.12 17.49 8.03
C ASP A 92 -0.24 17.09 8.62
N VAL A 93 -1.33 17.43 7.93
CA VAL A 93 -2.68 17.10 8.39
C VAL A 93 -2.87 15.58 8.40
N PRO A 94 -3.09 14.95 9.57
CA PRO A 94 -3.12 13.50 9.69
C PRO A 94 -4.46 12.94 9.20
N LEU A 95 -4.40 12.09 8.18
CA LEU A 95 -5.50 11.23 7.72
C LEU A 95 -5.16 9.78 8.04
N ASP A 96 -6.16 8.90 7.91
CA ASP A 96 -6.01 7.48 8.22
C ASP A 96 -4.90 6.82 7.37
N GLY A 97 -3.72 6.70 7.99
CA GLY A 97 -2.47 6.14 7.47
C GLY A 97 -1.62 7.05 6.57
N CYS A 98 -1.93 8.33 6.38
CA CYS A 98 -1.13 9.27 5.57
C CYS A 98 -1.29 10.70 6.08
N SER A 99 -0.29 11.55 5.89
CA SER A 99 -0.42 13.00 6.05
C SER A 99 -0.50 13.66 4.67
N PHE A 100 -1.13 14.83 4.61
CA PHE A 100 -1.01 15.70 3.45
C PHE A 100 -0.51 17.08 3.89
N THR A 101 0.19 17.73 2.96
CA THR A 101 0.57 19.14 3.07
C THR A 101 0.05 19.87 1.85
N VAL A 102 -0.50 21.05 2.06
CA VAL A 102 -1.09 21.90 1.02
C VAL A 102 -0.35 23.24 0.99
N GLU A 103 -0.05 23.71 -0.21
CA GLU A 103 0.51 25.05 -0.45
C GLU A 103 -0.41 25.76 -1.44
N VAL A 104 -0.84 26.97 -1.09
CA VAL A 104 -1.67 27.82 -1.95
C VAL A 104 -0.80 28.98 -2.42
N THR A 105 -0.78 29.22 -3.73
CA THR A 105 -0.01 30.29 -4.35
C THR A 105 -0.93 31.14 -5.22
N ASP A 106 -0.82 32.47 -5.11
CA ASP A 106 -1.49 33.39 -6.02
C ASP A 106 -0.72 33.48 -7.35
N GLU A 107 -1.41 33.18 -8.46
CA GLU A 107 -0.85 33.22 -9.81
C GLU A 107 -0.92 34.63 -10.44
N ALA A 108 -1.65 35.58 -9.84
CA ALA A 108 -2.00 36.86 -10.43
C ALA A 108 -1.02 38.03 -10.15
N GLY A 109 0.14 37.74 -9.54
CA GLY A 109 1.12 38.71 -9.03
C GLY A 109 1.35 39.99 -9.84
#